data_AF-A0A8S3KBR7-F1
#
_entry.id   AF-A0A8S3KBR7-F1
#
_cell.length_a   1.000
_cell.length_b   1.000
_cell.length_c   1.000
_cell.angle_alpha   90.00
_cell.angle_beta   90.00
_cell.angle_gamma   90.00
#
_symmetry.space_group_name_H-M   'P 1'
#
loop_
_entity.id
_entity.type
_entity.pdbx_description
1 polymer ?
#
loop_
_entity_poly.entity_id
_entity_poly.type
_entity_poly.pdbx_seq_one_letter_code
_entity_poly.pdbx_strand_id
1 'polypeptide(L)'
;MIKFIFPFSGTSIGITVAGSTGSPGSTYSQLYNPYAIYVDSNRAMFILDTTNYRVLKWQFGDPRGFLVAGGNGAGAASNQITTSYAMFVDAQSNVYVSEYSNHRVTLWLSTNTSYGTI
;
A
#
# COMPACT_ATOMS: atom_id res chain seq x y z
N MET A 1 -15.09 -4.92 24.36
CA MET A 1 -14.30 -5.66 23.35
C MET A 1 -15.24 -5.98 22.20
N ILE A 2 -15.15 -5.28 21.08
CA ILE A 2 -16.02 -5.55 19.91
C ILE A 2 -15.43 -6.76 19.19
N LYS A 3 -16.10 -7.90 19.33
CA LYS A 3 -15.76 -9.15 18.66
C LYS A 3 -16.43 -9.12 17.28
N PHE A 4 -15.68 -8.82 16.23
CA PHE A 4 -16.17 -9.01 14.87
C PHE A 4 -16.21 -10.52 14.56
N ILE A 5 -17.38 -11.13 14.75
CA ILE A 5 -17.69 -12.45 14.23
C ILE A 5 -18.09 -12.24 12.77
N PHE A 6 -17.30 -12.72 11.83
CA PHE A 6 -17.74 -12.79 10.44
C PHE A 6 -18.42 -14.13 10.19
N PRO A 7 -19.71 -14.18 9.83
CA PRO A 7 -20.34 -15.39 9.33
C PRO A 7 -20.00 -15.47 7.84
N PHE A 8 -18.84 -16.00 7.47
CA PHE A 8 -18.59 -16.29 6.06
C PHE A 8 -19.23 -17.64 5.70
N SER A 9 -20.56 -17.63 5.61
CA SER A 9 -21.32 -18.62 4.84
C SER A 9 -21.72 -17.98 3.50
N GLY A 10 -20.80 -18.01 2.53
CA GLY A 10 -21.14 -17.95 1.10
C GLY A 10 -21.85 -16.71 0.54
N THR A 11 -21.46 -15.48 0.89
CA THR A 11 -21.96 -14.28 0.20
C THR A 11 -20.96 -13.72 -0.82
N SER A 12 -21.44 -13.44 -2.04
CA SER A 12 -20.71 -12.89 -3.18
C SER A 12 -20.52 -11.36 -3.12
N ILE A 13 -20.32 -10.81 -1.92
CA ILE A 13 -20.26 -9.36 -1.70
C ILE A 13 -18.83 -8.95 -1.36
N GLY A 14 -18.23 -8.09 -2.19
CA GLY A 14 -16.96 -7.44 -1.89
C GLY A 14 -17.15 -6.30 -0.89
N ILE A 15 -16.19 -6.13 0.02
CA ILE A 15 -16.13 -4.97 0.92
C ILE A 15 -14.89 -4.14 0.61
N THR A 16 -14.97 -2.83 0.84
CA THR A 16 -13.80 -1.94 0.75
C THR A 16 -12.99 -2.06 2.04
N VAL A 17 -11.71 -2.42 1.92
CA VAL A 17 -10.80 -2.64 3.06
C VAL A 17 -9.63 -1.64 3.09
N ALA A 18 -9.46 -0.86 2.02
CA ALA A 18 -8.49 0.22 1.91
C ALA A 18 -9.00 1.25 0.89
N GLY A 19 -8.68 2.53 1.11
CA GLY A 19 -9.18 3.64 0.30
C GLY A 19 -10.63 4.05 0.63
N SER A 20 -11.20 4.91 -0.21
CA SER A 20 -12.57 5.40 -0.08
C SER A 20 -13.32 5.24 -1.41
N THR A 21 -14.43 4.52 -1.38
CA THR A 21 -15.22 4.17 -2.57
C THR A 21 -15.68 5.41 -3.32
N GLY A 22 -15.41 5.44 -4.63
CA GLY A 22 -15.80 6.55 -5.51
C GLY A 22 -15.07 7.87 -5.26
N SER A 23 -14.06 7.88 -4.37
CA SER A 23 -13.40 9.10 -3.91
C SER A 23 -11.87 9.01 -4.11
N PRO A 24 -11.37 9.09 -5.36
CA PRO A 24 -9.93 9.09 -5.60
C PRO A 24 -9.26 10.29 -4.92
N GLY A 25 -8.06 10.10 -4.40
CA GLY A 25 -7.33 11.18 -3.73
C GLY A 25 -5.95 10.77 -3.23
N SER A 26 -5.22 11.75 -2.70
CA SER A 26 -3.82 11.61 -2.27
C SER A 26 -3.63 11.61 -0.75
N THR A 27 -4.70 11.70 0.04
CA THR A 27 -4.60 11.54 1.50
C THR A 27 -4.26 10.08 1.86
N TYR A 28 -3.84 9.82 3.09
CA TYR A 28 -3.48 8.46 3.52
C TYR A 28 -4.67 7.51 3.72
N SER A 29 -5.91 8.02 3.68
CA SER A 29 -7.14 7.22 3.67
C SER A 29 -7.72 7.04 2.26
N GLN A 30 -7.11 7.66 1.24
CA GLN A 30 -7.54 7.58 -0.15
C GLN A 30 -6.47 6.91 -1.01
N LEU A 31 -6.90 6.39 -2.15
CA LEU A 31 -6.06 5.81 -3.19
C LEU A 31 -6.44 6.45 -4.53
N TYR A 32 -5.51 6.45 -5.48
CA TYR A 32 -5.77 6.92 -6.84
C TYR A 32 -5.09 5.98 -7.86
N ASN A 33 -5.92 5.18 -8.53
CA ASN A 33 -5.51 4.11 -9.44
C ASN A 33 -4.50 3.15 -8.78
N PRO A 34 -4.90 2.41 -7.73
CA PRO A 34 -4.07 1.36 -7.18
C PRO A 34 -3.94 0.20 -8.19
N TYR A 35 -2.72 -0.22 -8.53
CA TYR A 35 -2.49 -1.26 -9.56
C TYR A 35 -2.10 -2.62 -8.98
N ALA A 36 -1.42 -2.64 -7.83
CA ALA A 36 -0.94 -3.87 -7.23
C ALA A 36 -1.21 -3.89 -5.73
N ILE A 37 -1.46 -5.08 -5.20
CA ILE A 37 -1.61 -5.35 -3.77
C ILE A 37 -0.81 -6.59 -3.39
N TYR A 38 -0.22 -6.57 -2.20
CA TYR A 38 0.33 -7.73 -1.52
C TYR A 38 -0.29 -7.80 -0.12
N VAL A 39 -0.69 -8.99 0.33
CA VAL A 39 -1.28 -9.20 1.66
C VAL A 39 -0.42 -10.21 2.40
N ASP A 40 0.11 -9.81 3.56
CA ASP A 40 0.91 -10.70 4.40
C ASP A 40 0.05 -11.60 5.31
N SER A 41 0.70 -12.52 6.04
CA SER A 41 0.03 -13.43 6.98
C SER A 41 -0.64 -12.71 8.16
N ASN A 42 -0.23 -11.48 8.47
CA ASN A 42 -0.80 -10.63 9.51
C ASN A 42 -1.95 -9.75 8.98
N ARG A 43 -2.35 -9.93 7.71
CA ARG A 43 -3.36 -9.12 7.01
C ARG A 43 -2.95 -7.64 6.89
N ALA A 44 -1.66 -7.35 6.90
CA ALA A 44 -1.18 -6.08 6.41
C ALA A 44 -1.18 -6.11 4.87
N MET A 45 -1.74 -5.06 4.28
CA MET A 45 -1.85 -4.88 2.85
C MET A 45 -0.86 -3.82 2.40
N PHE A 46 -0.01 -4.15 1.45
CA PHE A 46 0.83 -3.18 0.75
C PHE A 46 0.11 -2.85 -0.55
N ILE A 47 -0.04 -1.58 -0.88
CA ILE A 47 -0.83 -1.12 -2.02
C ILE A 47 0.00 -0.15 -2.85
N LEU A 48 0.22 -0.49 -4.13
CA LEU A 48 0.88 0.37 -5.10
C LEU A 48 -0.13 1.38 -5.64
N ASP A 49 -0.09 2.58 -5.09
CA ASP A 49 -0.97 3.70 -5.37
C ASP A 49 -0.36 4.56 -6.49
N THR A 50 -0.58 4.12 -7.73
CA THR A 50 0.26 4.47 -8.89
C THR A 50 0.17 5.94 -9.27
N THR A 51 -1.03 6.53 -9.27
CA THR A 51 -1.17 7.96 -9.63
C THR A 51 -0.62 8.87 -8.54
N ASN A 52 -0.53 8.38 -7.31
CA ASN A 52 0.12 9.10 -6.21
C ASN A 52 1.61 8.75 -6.04
N TYR A 53 2.18 7.90 -6.91
CA TYR A 53 3.60 7.54 -6.92
C TYR A 53 4.13 7.05 -5.56
N ARG A 54 3.37 6.19 -4.90
CA ARG A 54 3.67 5.72 -3.55
C ARG A 54 3.23 4.28 -3.32
N VAL A 55 3.79 3.68 -2.28
CA VAL A 55 3.27 2.44 -1.70
C VAL A 55 2.80 2.73 -0.29
N LEU A 56 1.55 2.36 0.02
CA LEU A 56 1.00 2.43 1.36
C LEU A 56 0.92 1.03 1.97
N LYS A 57 1.34 0.88 3.22
CA LYS A 57 1.04 -0.28 4.07
C LYS A 57 -0.22 0.02 4.89
N TRP A 58 -1.18 -0.88 4.90
CA TRP A 58 -2.49 -0.70 5.51
C TRP A 58 -2.85 -1.96 6.30
N GLN A 59 -3.06 -1.83 7.62
CA GLN A 59 -3.49 -2.96 8.44
C GLN A 59 -5.00 -3.19 8.27
N PHE A 60 -5.44 -4.44 8.09
CA PHE A 60 -6.88 -4.72 7.98
C PHE A 60 -7.66 -4.13 9.16
N GLY A 61 -8.65 -3.28 8.86
CA GLY A 61 -9.47 -2.58 9.85
C GLY A 61 -9.01 -1.16 10.20
N ASP A 62 -7.80 -0.76 9.81
CA ASP A 62 -7.33 0.62 10.02
C ASP A 62 -8.04 1.61 9.09
N PRO A 63 -8.21 2.88 9.50
CA PRO A 63 -8.87 3.90 8.67
C PRO A 63 -7.95 4.53 7.61
N ARG A 64 -6.64 4.26 7.67
CA ARG A 64 -5.63 4.85 6.77
C ARG A 64 -4.40 3.96 6.65
N GLY A 65 -3.67 4.13 5.55
CA GLY A 65 -2.35 3.53 5.35
C GLY A 65 -1.21 4.37 5.91
N PHE A 66 -0.02 3.79 5.87
CA PHE A 66 1.27 4.38 6.22
C PHE A 66 2.19 4.33 5.00
N LEU A 67 2.87 5.43 4.72
CA LEU A 67 3.81 5.51 3.60
C LEU A 67 5.02 4.61 3.87
N VAL A 68 5.29 3.68 2.95
CA VAL A 68 6.47 2.79 3.04
C VAL A 68 7.43 2.93 1.86
N ALA A 69 6.99 3.56 0.76
CA ALA A 69 7.83 3.87 -0.38
C ALA A 69 7.26 5.04 -1.19
N GLY A 70 8.14 5.82 -1.84
CA GLY A 70 7.77 6.94 -2.71
C GLY A 70 7.14 8.12 -1.96
N GLY A 71 6.10 8.72 -2.55
CA GLY A 71 5.37 9.86 -1.97
C GLY A 71 6.01 11.23 -2.19
N ASN A 72 7.14 11.29 -2.89
CA ASN A 72 7.86 12.53 -3.23
C ASN A 72 7.63 12.98 -4.69
N GLY A 73 6.45 12.64 -5.23
CA GLY A 73 6.11 12.84 -6.64
C GLY A 73 6.82 11.86 -7.58
N ALA A 74 6.48 11.96 -8.86
CA ALA A 74 7.11 11.18 -9.92
C ALA A 74 8.52 11.69 -10.23
N GLY A 75 9.46 10.76 -10.42
CA GLY A 75 10.79 11.07 -10.90
C GLY A 75 11.75 9.90 -10.77
N ALA A 76 13.02 10.14 -11.09
CA ALA A 76 14.07 9.13 -11.12
C ALA A 76 14.98 9.15 -9.87
N ALA A 77 14.75 10.04 -8.91
CA ALA A 77 15.52 10.06 -7.67
C ALA A 77 15.30 8.77 -6.86
N SER A 78 16.21 8.48 -5.91
CA SER A 78 16.15 7.29 -5.08
C SER A 78 14.96 7.27 -4.11
N ASN A 79 14.42 8.44 -3.77
CA ASN A 79 13.24 8.61 -2.93
C ASN A 79 11.94 8.83 -3.73
N GLN A 80 11.97 8.61 -5.05
CA GLN A 80 10.83 8.77 -5.95
C GLN A 80 10.46 7.45 -6.61
N ILE A 81 9.18 7.33 -6.95
CA ILE A 81 8.61 6.24 -7.74
C ILE A 81 8.01 6.87 -9.01
N THR A 82 8.06 6.20 -10.14
CA THR A 82 7.30 6.59 -11.34
C THR A 82 6.16 5.60 -11.64
N THR A 83 5.48 5.74 -12.77
CA THR A 83 4.47 4.78 -13.22
C THR A 83 4.98 3.35 -13.09
N SER A 84 4.27 2.55 -12.30
CA SER A 84 4.64 1.19 -11.91
C SER A 84 3.38 0.35 -11.87
N TYR A 85 3.50 -0.93 -12.23
CA TYR A 85 2.34 -1.81 -12.37
C TYR A 85 2.38 -3.03 -11.47
N ALA A 86 3.53 -3.33 -10.87
CA ALA A 86 3.70 -4.46 -9.98
C ALA A 86 4.67 -4.13 -8.84
N MET A 87 4.50 -4.88 -7.76
CA MET A 87 5.43 -4.89 -6.64
C MET A 87 5.51 -6.30 -6.04
N PHE A 88 6.60 -6.55 -5.34
CA PHE A 88 6.80 -7.74 -4.52
C PHE A 88 7.19 -7.30 -3.11
N VAL A 89 6.76 -8.04 -2.10
CA VAL A 89 7.12 -7.79 -0.69
C VAL A 89 7.74 -9.06 -0.13
N ASP A 90 8.93 -8.94 0.45
CA ASP A 90 9.63 -10.08 1.05
C ASP A 90 9.21 -10.34 2.51
N ALA A 91 9.74 -11.41 3.09
CA ALA A 91 9.44 -11.81 4.46
C ALA A 91 9.91 -10.78 5.52
N GLN A 92 10.80 -9.87 5.17
CA GLN A 92 11.27 -8.77 6.01
C GLN A 92 10.44 -7.49 5.80
N SER A 93 9.33 -7.58 5.04
CA SER A 93 8.49 -6.44 4.67
C SER A 93 9.21 -5.39 3.79
N ASN A 94 10.31 -5.75 3.13
CA ASN A 94 10.91 -4.87 2.14
C ASN A 94 10.07 -4.89 0.85
N VAL A 95 9.97 -3.74 0.18
CA VAL A 95 9.14 -3.57 -1.00
C VAL A 95 10.02 -3.42 -2.24
N TYR A 96 9.80 -4.27 -3.22
CA TYR A 96 10.42 -4.21 -4.54
C TYR A 96 9.38 -3.66 -5.52
N VAL A 97 9.67 -2.54 -6.18
CA VAL A 97 8.76 -1.94 -7.16
C VAL A 97 9.36 -2.06 -8.54
N SER A 98 8.63 -2.66 -9.49
CA SER A 98 9.02 -2.68 -10.90
C SER A 98 8.55 -1.38 -11.56
N GLU A 99 9.48 -0.43 -11.72
CA GLU A 99 9.18 0.90 -12.23
C GLU A 99 9.26 0.93 -13.76
N TYR A 100 8.08 0.88 -14.38
CA TYR A 100 7.93 0.77 -15.84
C TYR A 100 8.64 1.92 -16.57
N SER A 101 8.39 3.17 -16.16
CA SER A 101 8.93 4.34 -16.88
C SER A 101 10.39 4.66 -16.55
N ASN A 102 10.91 4.20 -15.40
CA ASN A 102 12.29 4.43 -14.98
C ASN A 102 13.22 3.27 -15.40
N HIS A 103 12.67 2.21 -16.01
CA HIS A 103 13.42 1.03 -16.45
C HIS A 103 14.26 0.39 -15.33
N ARG A 104 13.72 0.37 -14.12
CA ARG A 104 14.43 -0.15 -12.94
C ARG A 104 13.52 -0.95 -12.03
N VAL A 105 14.16 -1.71 -11.14
CA VAL A 105 13.51 -2.29 -9.97
C VAL A 105 14.14 -1.64 -8.75
N THR A 106 13.31 -1.06 -7.88
CA THR A 106 13.79 -0.36 -6.69
C THR A 106 13.43 -1.14 -5.44
N LEU A 107 14.41 -1.36 -4.56
CA LEU A 107 14.23 -1.95 -3.24
C LEU A 107 14.06 -0.85 -2.19
N TRP A 108 12.97 -0.92 -1.46
CA TRP A 108 12.65 -0.08 -0.31
C TRP A 108 12.70 -0.93 0.94
N LEU A 109 13.70 -0.68 1.79
CA LEU A 109 13.88 -1.44 3.02
C LEU A 109 12.79 -1.09 4.03
N SER A 110 12.25 -2.11 4.69
CA SER A 110 11.38 -1.89 5.84
C SER A 110 12.22 -1.29 6.96
N THR A 111 12.04 -0.01 7.22
CA THR A 111 12.58 0.56 8.45
C THR A 111 11.70 0.03 9.57
N ASN A 112 12.25 -0.83 10.44
CA ASN A 112 11.66 -1.19 11.74
C ASN A 112 11.64 0.02 12.71
N THR A 113 11.32 1.21 12.21
CA THR A 113 11.05 2.37 13.04
C THR A 113 9.69 2.17 13.65
N SER A 114 9.69 1.59 14.84
CA SER A 114 8.70 1.89 15.86
C SER A 114 8.62 3.41 15.92
N TYR A 115 7.58 4.00 15.32
CA TYR A 115 7.30 5.42 15.50
C TYR A 115 6.92 5.60 16.97
N GLY A 116 7.93 5.92 17.77
CA GLY A 116 7.72 6.63 19.02
C GLY A 116 6.94 7.89 18.71
N THR A 117 5.80 7.99 19.39
CA THR A 117 5.16 9.21 19.88
C THR A 117 5.86 10.52 19.50
N ILE A 118 5.13 11.36 18.77
CA ILE A 118 5.12 12.81 19.02
C ILE A 118 3.82 13.16 19.73
#